data_AF-A0A925A411-F1
#
_entry.id   AF-A0A925A411-F1
#
_cell.length_a   1.000
_cell.length_b   1.000
_cell.length_c   1.000
_cell.angle_alpha   90.00
_cell.angle_beta   90.00
_cell.angle_gamma   90.00
#
_symmetry.space_group_name_H-M   'P 1'
#
loop_
_entity.id
_entity.type
_entity.pdbx_description
1 polymer ?
#
loop_
_entity_poly.entity_id
_entity_poly.type
_entity_poly.pdbx_seq_one_letter_code
_entity_poly.pdbx_strand_id
1 'polypeptide(L)'
;SKDDFVVARDLVAPMGQQGDLALDFDAVPAITLLRAAESTGDPRFRVAGLAALDHARQFTRPEGGDFWETPLHSPNLFAAGHGAVAYALAWRIAGRDVDRLTARHWLRSILPFTHLWSPTSRPMLYNTKPCLCSSDWYFANWVRDHVQWEVLETFALAAEIGIDFAAVDPELHWDKFHAGITWAAVRWLLDHHDDSWRPHNLPESIELYRAGALDGCLPDTHNSTTGRYGGMAIPADVVALNLLAIAKRN
;
A
#
# COMPACT_ATOMS: atom_id res chain seq x y z
N SER A 1 -10.64 -7.03 -39.77
CA SER A 1 -9.54 -7.14 -38.79
C SER A 1 -10.09 -7.76 -37.52
N LYS A 2 -9.28 -8.46 -36.74
CA LYS A 2 -9.66 -8.90 -35.40
C LYS A 2 -9.76 -7.64 -34.52
N ASP A 3 -10.93 -7.39 -33.94
CA ASP A 3 -11.13 -6.34 -32.93
C ASP A 3 -11.28 -7.02 -31.57
N ASP A 4 -10.17 -7.09 -30.84
CA ASP A 4 -10.11 -7.73 -29.52
C ASP A 4 -10.89 -6.97 -28.44
N PHE A 5 -11.37 -5.75 -28.73
CA PHE A 5 -12.15 -4.95 -27.79
C PHE A 5 -13.66 -5.24 -27.84
N VAL A 6 -14.16 -5.98 -28.83
CA VAL A 6 -15.61 -6.30 -28.93
C VAL A 6 -16.08 -7.09 -27.71
N VAL A 7 -15.30 -8.10 -27.28
CA VAL A 7 -15.64 -8.95 -26.14
C VAL A 7 -15.49 -8.21 -24.81
N ALA A 8 -14.46 -7.37 -24.68
CA ALA A 8 -14.18 -6.62 -23.45
C ALA A 8 -15.26 -5.57 -23.14
N ARG A 9 -16.00 -5.09 -24.15
CA ARG A 9 -17.08 -4.10 -23.98
C ARG A 9 -18.36 -4.71 -23.41
N ASP A 10 -18.59 -6.00 -23.63
CA ASP A 10 -19.84 -6.69 -23.28
C ASP A 10 -19.71 -7.63 -22.06
N LEU A 11 -18.49 -7.88 -21.58
CA LEU A 11 -18.23 -8.78 -20.46
C LEU A 11 -17.61 -8.04 -19.27
N VAL A 12 -18.33 -8.08 -18.14
CA VAL A 12 -17.83 -7.63 -16.83
C VAL A 12 -17.58 -8.86 -15.97
N ALA A 13 -16.41 -8.93 -15.34
CA ALA A 13 -16.09 -9.93 -14.34
C ALA A 13 -16.08 -9.28 -12.94
N PRO A 14 -16.60 -9.96 -11.90
CA PRO A 14 -16.52 -9.43 -10.55
C PRO A 14 -15.08 -9.44 -10.04
N MET A 15 -14.73 -8.51 -9.15
CA MET A 15 -13.39 -8.43 -8.54
C MET A 15 -13.12 -9.58 -7.57
N GLY A 16 -14.17 -10.20 -7.01
CA GLY A 16 -14.11 -11.39 -6.17
C GLY A 16 -15.48 -12.07 -6.11
N GLN A 17 -15.55 -13.23 -5.49
CA GLN A 17 -16.76 -14.02 -5.29
C GLN A 17 -17.21 -13.99 -3.83
N GLN A 18 -18.49 -14.23 -3.61
CA GLN A 18 -19.01 -14.38 -2.26
C GLN A 18 -18.34 -15.58 -1.57
N GLY A 19 -17.83 -15.35 -0.36
CA GLY A 19 -17.17 -16.38 0.44
C GLY A 19 -15.67 -16.52 0.16
N ASP A 20 -15.11 -15.72 -0.75
CA ASP A 20 -13.67 -15.65 -0.92
C ASP A 20 -12.99 -15.14 0.36
N LEU A 21 -11.80 -15.69 0.61
CA LEU A 21 -10.92 -15.31 1.70
C LEU A 21 -9.64 -14.71 1.13
N ALA A 22 -9.04 -13.80 1.88
CA ALA A 22 -7.81 -13.13 1.49
C ALA A 22 -6.99 -12.78 2.74
N LEU A 23 -5.69 -12.58 2.58
CA LEU A 23 -4.78 -12.22 3.67
C LEU A 23 -5.30 -11.01 4.46
N ASP A 24 -5.75 -9.97 3.75
CA ASP A 24 -6.13 -8.71 4.37
C ASP A 24 -7.37 -8.82 5.27
N PHE A 25 -8.26 -9.75 4.95
CA PHE A 25 -9.47 -10.02 5.74
C PHE A 25 -9.17 -10.63 7.11
N ASP A 26 -8.00 -11.23 7.29
CA ASP A 26 -7.50 -11.66 8.60
C ASP A 26 -6.55 -10.64 9.22
N ALA A 27 -5.63 -10.08 8.43
CA ALA A 27 -4.55 -9.23 8.93
C ALA A 27 -5.08 -7.93 9.56
N VAL A 28 -6.00 -7.22 8.89
CA VAL A 28 -6.52 -5.94 9.39
C VAL A 28 -7.34 -6.10 10.68
N PRO A 29 -8.30 -7.06 10.77
CA PRO A 29 -8.96 -7.32 12.04
C PRO A 29 -7.99 -7.80 13.13
N ALA A 30 -6.98 -8.61 12.79
CA ALA A 30 -5.98 -9.05 13.75
C ALA A 30 -5.18 -7.88 14.33
N ILE A 31 -4.77 -6.91 13.53
CA ILE A 31 -4.11 -5.68 14.02
C ILE A 31 -5.00 -4.99 15.05
N THR A 32 -6.29 -4.81 14.72
CA THR A 32 -7.26 -4.16 15.62
C THR A 32 -7.41 -4.91 16.94
N LEU A 33 -7.60 -6.24 16.88
CA LEU A 33 -7.75 -7.08 18.06
C LEU A 33 -6.48 -7.09 18.91
N LEU A 34 -5.30 -7.24 18.30
CA LEU A 34 -4.04 -7.26 19.03
C LEU A 34 -3.74 -5.92 19.71
N ARG A 35 -4.04 -4.78 19.07
CA ARG A 35 -3.96 -3.45 19.70
C ARG A 35 -4.96 -3.31 20.86
N ALA A 36 -6.17 -3.81 20.70
CA ALA A 36 -7.16 -3.84 21.77
C ALA A 36 -6.67 -4.70 22.95
N ALA A 37 -6.01 -5.83 22.69
CA ALA A 37 -5.43 -6.67 23.73
C ALA A 37 -4.38 -5.93 24.56
N GLU A 38 -3.51 -5.13 23.92
CA GLU A 38 -2.48 -4.37 24.64
C GLU A 38 -3.04 -3.21 25.46
N SER A 39 -4.04 -2.52 24.92
CA SER A 39 -4.66 -1.36 25.60
C SER A 39 -5.58 -1.77 26.75
N THR A 40 -6.26 -2.91 26.65
CA THR A 40 -7.27 -3.35 27.63
C THR A 40 -6.77 -4.45 28.58
N GLY A 41 -5.76 -5.21 28.17
CA GLY A 41 -5.33 -6.43 28.86
C GLY A 41 -6.32 -7.61 28.74
N ASP A 42 -7.41 -7.48 27.97
CA ASP A 42 -8.40 -8.56 27.84
C ASP A 42 -7.83 -9.71 26.98
N PRO A 43 -7.69 -10.93 27.55
CA PRO A 43 -7.08 -12.05 26.85
C PRO A 43 -7.90 -12.52 25.65
N ARG A 44 -9.21 -12.22 25.56
CA ARG A 44 -10.06 -12.62 24.44
C ARG A 44 -9.60 -12.00 23.13
N PHE A 45 -9.18 -10.73 23.16
CA PHE A 45 -8.67 -10.05 21.97
C PHE A 45 -7.35 -10.65 21.51
N ARG A 46 -6.44 -10.97 22.45
CA ARG A 46 -5.18 -11.65 22.13
C ARG A 46 -5.43 -13.01 21.48
N VAL A 47 -6.32 -13.81 22.06
CA VAL A 47 -6.67 -15.14 21.53
C VAL A 47 -7.27 -15.03 20.13
N ALA A 48 -8.24 -14.13 19.94
CA ALA A 48 -8.89 -13.95 18.64
C ALA A 48 -7.92 -13.42 17.56
N GLY A 49 -7.11 -12.42 17.88
CA GLY A 49 -6.15 -11.84 16.92
C GLY A 49 -5.07 -12.84 16.50
N LEU A 50 -4.54 -13.63 17.44
CA LEU A 50 -3.57 -14.68 17.12
C LEU A 50 -4.22 -15.82 16.32
N ALA A 51 -5.48 -16.18 16.62
CA ALA A 51 -6.20 -17.21 15.87
C ALA A 51 -6.46 -16.80 14.41
N ALA A 52 -6.83 -15.54 14.17
CA ALA A 52 -6.96 -14.99 12.82
C ALA A 52 -5.64 -15.09 12.05
N LEU A 53 -4.51 -14.73 12.68
CA LEU A 53 -3.19 -14.85 12.03
C LEU A 53 -2.71 -16.29 11.88
N ASP A 54 -3.16 -17.21 12.72
CA ASP A 54 -2.91 -18.63 12.53
C ASP A 54 -3.68 -19.16 11.31
N HIS A 55 -4.92 -18.69 11.08
CA HIS A 55 -5.70 -18.98 9.86
C HIS A 55 -5.06 -18.37 8.60
N ALA A 56 -4.60 -17.12 8.70
CA ALA A 56 -4.00 -16.39 7.58
C ALA A 56 -2.71 -17.02 7.01
N ARG A 57 -2.06 -17.93 7.76
CA ARG A 57 -0.83 -18.60 7.29
C ARG A 57 -1.01 -19.46 6.05
N GLN A 58 -2.25 -19.82 5.70
CA GLN A 58 -2.53 -20.55 4.47
C GLN A 58 -2.30 -19.70 3.21
N PHE A 59 -2.34 -18.36 3.33
CA PHE A 59 -2.17 -17.47 2.19
C PHE A 59 -0.70 -17.33 1.82
N THR A 60 -0.42 -17.46 0.52
CA THR A 60 0.93 -17.39 -0.06
C THR A 60 1.12 -16.19 -0.97
N ARG A 61 0.04 -15.41 -1.18
CA ARG A 61 0.02 -14.18 -1.96
C ARG A 61 -0.60 -13.07 -1.10
N PRO A 62 -0.11 -11.83 -1.22
CA PRO A 62 -0.69 -10.71 -0.49
C PRO A 62 -1.97 -10.26 -1.23
N GLU A 63 -3.11 -10.80 -0.83
CA GLU A 63 -4.40 -10.60 -1.49
C GLU A 63 -5.36 -9.79 -0.60
N GLY A 64 -6.32 -9.13 -1.23
CA GLY A 64 -7.39 -8.41 -0.55
C GLY A 64 -7.08 -6.96 -0.16
N GLY A 65 -5.90 -6.46 -0.51
CA GLY A 65 -5.58 -5.03 -0.40
C GLY A 65 -6.23 -4.27 -1.55
N ASP A 66 -6.84 -3.12 -1.27
CA ASP A 66 -7.49 -2.25 -2.27
C ASP A 66 -8.42 -3.03 -3.24
N PHE A 67 -9.20 -3.96 -2.68
CA PHE A 67 -10.06 -4.85 -3.47
C PHE A 67 -11.30 -4.12 -4.06
N TRP A 68 -11.52 -2.86 -3.68
CA TRP A 68 -12.57 -2.02 -4.26
C TRP A 68 -12.18 -1.49 -5.65
N GLU A 69 -10.88 -1.47 -5.97
CA GLU A 69 -10.35 -1.05 -7.27
C GLU A 69 -9.53 -2.14 -7.98
N THR A 70 -9.14 -3.21 -7.29
CA THR A 70 -8.32 -4.31 -7.84
C THR A 70 -9.00 -5.68 -7.65
N PRO A 71 -8.73 -6.68 -8.51
CA PRO A 71 -9.22 -8.04 -8.28
C PRO A 71 -8.72 -8.56 -6.92
N LEU A 72 -9.62 -9.16 -6.15
CA LEU A 72 -9.40 -9.60 -4.77
C LEU A 72 -8.14 -10.47 -4.63
N HIS A 73 -7.96 -11.41 -5.55
CA HIS A 73 -6.83 -12.36 -5.55
C HIS A 73 -5.59 -11.87 -6.29
N SER A 74 -5.53 -10.59 -6.65
CA SER A 74 -4.32 -9.99 -7.18
C SER A 74 -3.29 -9.76 -6.06
N PRO A 75 -1.97 -9.91 -6.35
CA PRO A 75 -0.95 -9.51 -5.40
C PRO A 75 -0.97 -8.00 -5.24
N ASN A 76 -1.16 -7.51 -4.02
CA ASN A 76 -1.31 -6.10 -3.67
C ASN A 76 -0.34 -5.72 -2.52
N LEU A 77 0.33 -4.57 -2.62
CA LEU A 77 1.32 -4.14 -1.64
C LEU A 77 0.71 -3.69 -0.31
N PHE A 78 -0.51 -3.17 -0.31
CA PHE A 78 -1.22 -2.81 0.90
C PHE A 78 -1.49 -4.05 1.77
N ALA A 79 -1.95 -5.15 1.16
CA ALA A 79 -2.12 -6.43 1.87
C ALA A 79 -0.79 -6.99 2.39
N ALA A 80 0.30 -6.86 1.62
CA ALA A 80 1.63 -7.24 2.08
C ALA A 80 2.05 -6.40 3.30
N GLY A 81 1.77 -5.10 3.27
CA GLY A 81 2.01 -4.17 4.37
C GLY A 81 1.25 -4.52 5.64
N HIS A 82 -0.06 -4.74 5.53
CA HIS A 82 -0.89 -5.18 6.66
C HIS A 82 -0.42 -6.53 7.21
N GLY A 83 -0.10 -7.50 6.35
CA GLY A 83 0.50 -8.76 6.78
C GLY A 83 1.80 -8.55 7.57
N ALA A 84 2.70 -7.70 7.07
CA ALA A 84 3.95 -7.38 7.75
C ALA A 84 3.71 -6.79 9.15
N VAL A 85 2.83 -5.79 9.27
CA VAL A 85 2.50 -5.15 10.55
C VAL A 85 1.81 -6.13 11.49
N ALA A 86 0.81 -6.88 11.01
CA ALA A 86 0.02 -7.80 11.83
C ALA A 86 0.89 -8.89 12.45
N TYR A 87 1.76 -9.52 11.66
CA TYR A 87 2.66 -10.56 12.16
C TYR A 87 3.81 -9.99 12.99
N ALA A 88 4.28 -8.77 12.73
CA ALA A 88 5.26 -8.11 13.61
C ALA A 88 4.65 -7.81 14.98
N LEU A 89 3.39 -7.36 15.02
CA LEU A 89 2.63 -7.16 16.23
C LEU A 89 2.39 -8.48 16.99
N ALA A 90 2.03 -9.54 16.28
CA ALA A 90 1.90 -10.88 16.87
C ALA A 90 3.21 -11.39 17.46
N TRP A 91 4.33 -11.20 16.76
CA TRP A 91 5.66 -11.55 17.28
C TRP A 91 5.98 -10.76 18.55
N ARG A 92 5.70 -9.46 18.59
CA ARG A 92 5.89 -8.63 19.79
C ARG A 92 5.06 -9.12 20.99
N ILE A 93 3.82 -9.57 20.77
CA ILE A 93 2.88 -10.00 21.82
C ILE A 93 3.07 -11.47 22.25
N ALA A 94 3.50 -12.33 21.35
CA ALA A 94 3.56 -13.78 21.58
C ALA A 94 4.97 -14.37 21.55
N GLY A 95 5.95 -13.64 21.03
CA GLY A 95 7.35 -14.06 20.95
C GLY A 95 7.59 -15.24 20.01
N ARG A 96 6.64 -15.61 19.14
CA ARG A 96 6.77 -16.79 18.27
C ARG A 96 7.65 -16.45 17.07
N ASP A 97 8.72 -17.21 16.87
CA ASP A 97 9.63 -17.01 15.73
C ASP A 97 8.92 -17.13 14.37
N VAL A 98 7.91 -18.00 14.28
CA VAL A 98 7.10 -18.12 13.06
C VAL A 98 6.44 -16.80 12.68
N ASP A 99 5.95 -16.02 13.65
CA ASP A 99 5.33 -14.73 13.38
C ASP A 99 6.37 -13.72 12.86
N ARG A 100 7.57 -13.71 13.44
CA ARG A 100 8.68 -12.86 12.94
C ARG A 100 9.07 -13.22 11.50
N LEU A 101 9.18 -14.51 11.20
CA LEU A 101 9.54 -14.98 9.86
C LEU A 101 8.44 -14.68 8.84
N THR A 102 7.17 -14.80 9.22
CA THR A 102 6.04 -14.43 8.37
C THR A 102 5.95 -12.92 8.16
N ALA A 103 6.19 -12.11 9.20
CA ALA A 103 6.29 -10.66 9.07
C ALA A 103 7.39 -10.24 8.09
N ARG A 104 8.59 -10.85 8.23
CA ARG A 104 9.71 -10.65 7.29
C ARG A 104 9.35 -11.06 5.87
N HIS A 105 8.63 -12.16 5.68
CA HIS A 105 8.18 -12.59 4.36
C HIS A 105 7.30 -11.52 3.69
N TRP A 106 6.24 -11.08 4.38
CA TRP A 106 5.33 -10.07 3.84
C TRP A 106 5.99 -8.72 3.62
N LEU A 107 6.84 -8.28 4.54
CA LEU A 107 7.60 -7.04 4.40
C LEU A 107 8.51 -7.08 3.16
N ARG A 108 9.18 -8.21 2.92
CA ARG A 108 10.02 -8.39 1.73
C ARG A 108 9.21 -8.49 0.43
N SER A 109 7.95 -8.89 0.48
CA SER A 109 7.07 -8.92 -0.70
C SER A 109 6.81 -7.52 -1.29
N ILE A 110 7.12 -6.44 -0.54
CA ILE A 110 7.06 -5.06 -1.05
C ILE A 110 8.20 -4.74 -2.02
N LEU A 111 9.37 -5.37 -1.82
CA LEU A 111 10.59 -5.02 -2.55
C LEU A 111 10.50 -5.28 -4.07
N PRO A 112 9.97 -6.42 -4.57
CA PRO A 112 9.93 -6.70 -6.01
C PRO A 112 9.07 -5.71 -6.80
N PHE A 113 8.10 -5.06 -6.15
CA PHE A 113 7.23 -4.06 -6.76
C PHE A 113 7.65 -2.62 -6.45
N THR A 114 8.85 -2.43 -5.90
CA THR A 114 9.44 -1.11 -5.66
C THR A 114 10.56 -0.86 -6.64
N HIS A 115 10.57 0.29 -7.29
CA HIS A 115 11.68 0.69 -8.15
C HIS A 115 12.92 1.01 -7.31
N LEU A 116 13.99 0.21 -7.43
CA LEU A 116 15.27 0.49 -6.77
C LEU A 116 16.29 1.19 -7.67
N TRP A 117 15.81 1.79 -8.77
CA TRP A 117 16.60 2.51 -9.76
C TRP A 117 15.73 3.57 -10.46
N SER A 118 16.34 4.42 -11.29
CA SER A 118 15.63 5.38 -12.14
C SER A 118 16.20 5.41 -13.55
N PRO A 119 15.36 5.49 -14.60
CA PRO A 119 15.84 5.87 -15.92
C PRO A 119 16.30 7.34 -15.92
N THR A 120 17.21 7.70 -16.82
CA THR A 120 17.78 9.07 -16.89
C THR A 120 16.72 10.15 -17.10
N SER A 121 15.66 9.85 -17.85
CA SER A 121 14.61 10.81 -18.19
C SER A 121 13.53 10.96 -17.13
N ARG A 122 13.51 10.12 -16.08
CA ARG A 122 12.41 10.14 -15.11
C ARG A 122 12.82 9.62 -13.73
N PRO A 123 12.57 10.39 -12.65
CA PRO A 123 12.77 9.90 -11.29
C PRO A 123 11.75 8.80 -10.98
N MET A 124 12.25 7.60 -10.70
CA MET A 124 11.45 6.42 -10.33
C MET A 124 11.91 5.77 -9.04
N LEU A 125 13.06 6.16 -8.47
CA LEU A 125 13.66 5.50 -7.33
C LEU A 125 12.71 5.58 -6.12
N TYR A 126 12.35 4.42 -5.58
CA TYR A 126 11.36 4.17 -4.54
C TYR A 126 9.88 4.39 -4.92
N ASN A 127 9.57 4.63 -6.20
CA ASN A 127 8.18 4.57 -6.64
C ASN A 127 7.68 3.12 -6.55
N THR A 128 6.46 2.94 -6.05
CA THR A 128 5.86 1.62 -5.82
C THR A 128 4.77 1.29 -6.83
N LYS A 129 4.73 0.02 -7.22
CA LYS A 129 3.66 -0.53 -8.05
C LYS A 129 2.68 -1.26 -7.12
N PRO A 130 1.41 -0.85 -7.02
CA PRO A 130 0.50 -1.37 -6.00
C PRO A 130 0.22 -2.85 -6.20
N CYS A 131 -0.05 -3.23 -7.44
CA CYS A 131 -0.46 -4.56 -7.83
C CYS A 131 -0.03 -4.85 -9.27
N LEU A 132 -0.12 -6.13 -9.66
CA LEU A 132 0.09 -6.56 -11.04
C LEU A 132 -1.20 -7.12 -11.62
N CYS A 133 -2.13 -6.24 -11.95
CA CYS A 133 -3.41 -6.57 -12.57
C CYS A 133 -3.94 -5.43 -13.43
N SER A 134 -5.14 -5.61 -13.98
CA SER A 134 -5.96 -4.58 -14.61
C SER A 134 -7.40 -4.84 -14.20
N SER A 135 -8.14 -3.81 -13.79
CA SER A 135 -9.56 -3.92 -13.44
C SER A 135 -10.45 -3.19 -14.44
N ASP A 136 -10.09 -1.95 -14.80
CA ASP A 136 -10.69 -1.17 -15.88
C ASP A 136 -9.58 -0.67 -16.81
N TRP A 137 -9.31 -1.40 -17.91
CA TRP A 137 -8.18 -1.16 -18.81
C TRP A 137 -7.99 0.31 -19.24
N TYR A 138 -9.07 1.10 -19.25
CA TYR A 138 -9.05 2.51 -19.60
C TYR A 138 -8.83 3.45 -18.40
N PHE A 139 -9.51 3.22 -17.27
CA PHE A 139 -9.47 4.10 -16.10
C PHE A 139 -8.52 3.66 -14.98
N ALA A 140 -8.36 2.35 -14.78
CA ALA A 140 -7.60 1.73 -13.70
C ALA A 140 -6.61 0.69 -14.28
N ASN A 141 -5.59 1.19 -14.96
CA ASN A 141 -4.54 0.38 -15.56
C ASN A 141 -3.32 0.27 -14.63
N TRP A 142 -3.43 -0.63 -13.65
CA TRP A 142 -2.38 -0.87 -12.67
C TRP A 142 -1.09 -1.49 -13.26
N VAL A 143 -1.12 -1.94 -14.52
CA VAL A 143 0.10 -2.34 -15.25
C VAL A 143 0.94 -1.13 -15.61
N ARG A 144 0.34 0.04 -15.89
CA ARG A 144 1.06 1.27 -16.18
C ARG A 144 1.31 2.12 -14.93
N ASP A 145 0.31 2.20 -14.07
CA ASP A 145 0.29 3.19 -13.02
C ASP A 145 0.99 2.69 -11.75
N HIS A 146 1.63 3.63 -11.07
CA HIS A 146 2.26 3.47 -9.76
C HIS A 146 1.37 4.13 -8.72
N VAL A 147 1.41 3.61 -7.49
CA VAL A 147 0.64 4.10 -6.34
C VAL A 147 1.59 4.10 -5.16
N GLN A 148 1.72 5.25 -4.52
CA GLN A 148 2.69 5.44 -3.45
C GLN A 148 2.09 5.24 -2.05
N TRP A 149 0.79 5.52 -1.89
CA TRP A 149 0.17 5.60 -0.57
C TRP A 149 0.10 4.24 0.14
N GLU A 150 -0.09 3.12 -0.55
CA GLU A 150 -0.20 1.79 0.07
C GLU A 150 1.02 1.46 0.97
N VAL A 151 2.23 1.73 0.48
CA VAL A 151 3.46 1.45 1.24
C VAL A 151 3.72 2.56 2.26
N LEU A 152 3.31 3.81 2.01
CA LEU A 152 3.36 4.87 3.04
C LEU A 152 2.49 4.54 4.24
N GLU A 153 1.28 4.03 4.01
CA GLU A 153 0.35 3.61 5.06
C GLU A 153 0.94 2.48 5.90
N THR A 154 1.64 1.53 5.26
CA THR A 154 2.36 0.46 5.97
C THR A 154 3.35 1.01 6.99
N PHE A 155 4.18 1.97 6.57
CA PHE A 155 5.18 2.58 7.46
C PHE A 155 4.56 3.54 8.48
N ALA A 156 3.50 4.27 8.12
CA ALA A 156 2.75 5.11 9.04
C ALA A 156 2.11 4.27 10.16
N LEU A 157 1.42 3.19 9.79
CA LEU A 157 0.79 2.26 10.73
C LEU A 157 1.83 1.58 11.63
N ALA A 158 2.95 1.13 11.06
CA ALA A 158 4.05 0.57 11.83
C ALA A 158 4.59 1.59 12.85
N ALA A 159 4.78 2.85 12.44
CA ALA A 159 5.24 3.91 13.33
C ALA A 159 4.22 4.26 14.43
N GLU A 160 2.93 4.29 14.11
CA GLU A 160 1.84 4.52 15.08
C GLU A 160 1.83 3.44 16.17
N ILE A 161 1.99 2.18 15.77
CA ILE A 161 1.96 1.01 16.68
C ILE A 161 3.32 0.81 17.39
N GLY A 162 4.39 1.44 16.90
CA GLY A 162 5.75 1.27 17.45
C GLY A 162 6.43 -0.02 16.99
N ILE A 163 6.14 -0.49 15.78
CA ILE A 163 6.82 -1.62 15.14
C ILE A 163 8.16 -1.16 14.55
N ASP A 164 9.24 -1.84 14.95
CA ASP A 164 10.56 -1.69 14.34
C ASP A 164 10.82 -2.81 13.33
N PHE A 165 10.73 -2.48 12.04
CA PHE A 165 11.00 -3.42 10.97
C PHE A 165 12.47 -3.84 10.85
N ALA A 166 13.42 -3.04 11.35
CA ALA A 166 14.82 -3.45 11.41
C ALA A 166 15.03 -4.60 12.41
N ALA A 167 14.26 -4.66 13.49
CA ALA A 167 14.25 -5.78 14.42
C ALA A 167 13.59 -7.04 13.81
N VAL A 168 12.57 -6.87 12.96
CA VAL A 168 11.90 -7.97 12.25
C VAL A 168 12.84 -8.61 11.23
N ASP A 169 13.51 -7.79 10.42
CA ASP A 169 14.42 -8.24 9.37
C ASP A 169 15.73 -7.42 9.34
N PRO A 170 16.74 -7.80 10.15
CA PRO A 170 17.98 -7.05 10.30
C PRO A 170 18.93 -7.15 9.10
N GLU A 171 18.60 -7.97 8.09
CA GLU A 171 19.45 -8.15 6.90
C GLU A 171 19.33 -6.98 5.90
N LEU A 172 18.29 -6.14 6.03
CA LEU A 172 18.01 -5.04 5.11
C LEU A 172 17.93 -3.71 5.85
N HIS A 173 18.33 -2.64 5.18
CA HIS A 173 18.27 -1.28 5.72
C HIS A 173 16.86 -0.69 5.60
N TRP A 174 15.92 -1.17 6.42
CA TRP A 174 14.52 -0.75 6.38
C TRP A 174 14.30 0.73 6.64
N ASP A 175 15.13 1.38 7.45
CA ASP A 175 15.05 2.83 7.65
C ASP A 175 15.39 3.62 6.38
N LYS A 176 16.40 3.15 5.63
CA LYS A 176 16.75 3.75 4.33
C LYS A 176 15.64 3.52 3.33
N PHE A 177 15.03 2.34 3.34
CA PHE A 177 13.91 2.02 2.46
C PHE A 177 12.68 2.89 2.79
N HIS A 178 12.30 2.99 4.06
CA HIS A 178 11.24 3.86 4.57
C HIS A 178 11.47 5.31 4.13
N ALA A 179 12.65 5.87 4.39
CA ALA A 179 13.00 7.22 3.93
C ALA A 179 12.90 7.36 2.41
N GLY A 180 13.33 6.34 1.66
CA GLY A 180 13.18 6.28 0.21
C GLY A 180 11.73 6.37 -0.26
N ILE A 181 10.84 5.54 0.28
CA ILE A 181 9.40 5.54 0.00
C ILE A 181 8.79 6.91 0.33
N THR A 182 9.13 7.49 1.48
CA THR A 182 8.61 8.80 1.90
C THR A 182 9.08 9.91 0.98
N TRP A 183 10.37 9.95 0.64
CA TRP A 183 10.90 10.95 -0.30
C TRP A 183 10.35 10.76 -1.71
N ALA A 184 10.00 9.54 -2.12
CA ALA A 184 9.28 9.33 -3.36
C ALA A 184 7.91 10.01 -3.35
N ALA A 185 7.15 9.87 -2.26
CA ALA A 185 5.87 10.56 -2.09
C ALA A 185 6.01 12.09 -2.06
N VAL A 186 7.05 12.62 -1.39
CA VAL A 186 7.31 14.08 -1.38
C VAL A 186 7.54 14.62 -2.80
N ARG A 187 8.20 13.86 -3.69
CA ARG A 187 8.37 14.27 -5.10
C ARG A 187 7.07 14.31 -5.89
N TRP A 188 6.02 13.62 -5.42
CA TRP A 188 4.73 13.54 -6.11
C TRP A 188 3.79 14.67 -5.69
N LEU A 189 4.06 15.36 -4.58
CA LEU A 189 3.15 16.37 -4.04
C LEU A 189 2.78 17.41 -5.10
N LEU A 190 1.48 17.71 -5.16
CA LEU A 190 0.91 18.56 -6.18
C LEU A 190 1.41 20.00 -6.06
N ASP A 191 1.70 20.59 -7.22
CA ASP A 191 1.97 22.00 -7.41
C ASP A 191 1.14 22.44 -8.63
N HIS A 192 0.19 23.34 -8.44
CA HIS A 192 -0.69 23.83 -9.52
C HIS A 192 0.03 24.62 -10.60
N HIS A 193 1.27 25.07 -10.35
CA HIS A 193 2.09 25.71 -11.37
C HIS A 193 2.63 24.72 -12.41
N ASP A 194 2.59 23.41 -12.10
CA ASP A 194 2.92 22.34 -13.02
C ASP A 194 1.64 21.86 -13.76
N ASP A 195 1.73 21.52 -15.05
CA ASP A 195 0.62 20.90 -15.78
C ASP A 195 0.77 19.36 -15.83
N SER A 196 1.10 18.75 -14.69
CA SER A 196 1.44 17.33 -14.60
C SER A 196 0.34 16.45 -14.02
N TRP A 197 -0.69 17.01 -13.36
CA TRP A 197 -1.76 16.22 -12.74
C TRP A 197 -3.06 16.18 -13.56
N ARG A 198 -3.74 15.03 -13.56
CA ARG A 198 -5.05 14.85 -14.19
C ARG A 198 -5.99 14.05 -13.28
N PRO A 199 -7.24 14.50 -13.03
CA PRO A 199 -8.17 13.73 -12.22
C PRO A 199 -8.59 12.43 -12.91
N HIS A 200 -8.88 11.39 -12.11
CA HIS A 200 -9.51 10.15 -12.62
C HIS A 200 -11.04 10.24 -12.50
N ASN A 201 -11.57 10.13 -11.28
CA ASN A 201 -12.99 9.89 -11.05
C ASN A 201 -13.81 11.16 -10.76
N LEU A 202 -13.14 12.30 -10.55
CA LEU A 202 -13.77 13.60 -10.28
C LEU A 202 -13.20 14.68 -11.22
N PRO A 203 -13.60 14.72 -12.51
CA PRO A 203 -13.04 15.64 -13.49
C PRO A 203 -13.07 17.12 -13.09
N GLU A 204 -14.09 17.53 -12.32
CA GLU A 204 -14.28 18.87 -11.79
C GLU A 204 -13.16 19.33 -10.85
N SER A 205 -12.43 18.39 -10.23
CA SER A 205 -11.31 18.72 -9.35
C SER A 205 -10.11 19.34 -10.08
N ILE A 206 -10.08 19.31 -11.42
CA ILE A 206 -9.06 20.04 -12.19
C ILE A 206 -9.12 21.56 -11.96
N GLU A 207 -10.30 22.12 -11.72
CA GLU A 207 -10.44 23.55 -11.44
C GLU A 207 -9.91 23.90 -10.05
N LEU A 208 -10.08 23.00 -9.08
CA LEU A 208 -9.47 23.13 -7.74
C LEU A 208 -7.94 23.06 -7.83
N TYR A 209 -7.42 22.12 -8.62
CA TYR A 209 -5.98 22.02 -8.88
C TYR A 209 -5.45 23.32 -9.47
N ARG A 210 -6.03 23.80 -10.58
CA ARG A 210 -5.61 25.06 -11.24
C ARG A 210 -5.68 26.29 -10.34
N ALA A 211 -6.57 26.28 -9.35
CA ALA A 211 -6.70 27.35 -8.37
C ALA A 211 -5.71 27.23 -7.19
N GLY A 212 -4.83 26.22 -7.16
CA GLY A 212 -3.88 25.96 -6.06
C GLY A 212 -4.52 25.35 -4.81
N ALA A 213 -5.80 24.98 -4.85
CA ALA A 213 -6.51 24.46 -3.68
C ALA A 213 -6.08 23.05 -3.27
N LEU A 214 -5.35 22.35 -4.14
CA LEU A 214 -4.84 20.99 -3.93
C LEU A 214 -3.32 20.96 -3.76
N ASP A 215 -2.66 22.12 -3.65
CA ASP A 215 -1.22 22.18 -3.49
C ASP A 215 -0.77 21.45 -2.23
N GLY A 216 0.30 20.66 -2.36
CA GLY A 216 0.82 19.83 -1.30
C GLY A 216 0.02 18.55 -1.04
N CYS A 217 -1.13 18.31 -1.70
CA CYS A 217 -1.77 16.99 -1.67
C CYS A 217 -0.91 15.95 -2.38
N LEU A 218 -1.06 14.69 -1.98
CA LEU A 218 -0.43 13.55 -2.62
C LEU A 218 -1.35 13.04 -3.74
N PRO A 219 -0.90 12.97 -5.01
CA PRO A 219 -1.68 12.29 -6.03
C PRO A 219 -1.74 10.79 -5.76
N ASP A 220 -2.90 10.22 -6.01
CA ASP A 220 -3.17 8.80 -5.86
C ASP A 220 -2.31 7.92 -6.81
N THR A 221 -2.12 8.37 -8.06
CA THR A 221 -1.36 7.59 -9.06
C THR A 221 -0.27 8.39 -9.79
N HIS A 222 0.69 7.65 -10.35
CA HIS A 222 1.70 8.16 -11.27
C HIS A 222 1.83 7.24 -12.49
N ASN A 223 1.60 7.81 -13.67
CA ASN A 223 1.61 7.10 -14.93
C ASN A 223 3.02 6.99 -15.50
N SER A 224 3.66 5.84 -15.33
CA SER A 224 5.05 5.60 -15.74
C SER A 224 5.34 5.73 -17.24
N THR A 225 4.31 5.75 -18.10
CA THR A 225 4.48 5.99 -19.54
C THR A 225 4.51 7.48 -19.89
N THR A 226 3.66 8.31 -19.28
CA THR A 226 3.45 9.69 -19.77
C THR A 226 4.19 10.79 -19.01
N GLY A 227 4.55 10.56 -17.76
CA GLY A 227 5.09 11.62 -16.89
C GLY A 227 4.10 12.03 -15.82
N ARG A 228 2.81 11.87 -16.10
CA ARG A 228 1.73 12.53 -15.36
C ARG A 228 1.40 11.84 -14.06
N TYR A 229 0.97 12.65 -13.11
CA TYR A 229 0.27 12.23 -11.92
C TYR A 229 -1.23 12.19 -12.18
N GLY A 230 -1.96 11.42 -11.38
CA GLY A 230 -3.40 11.35 -11.52
C GLY A 230 -4.13 10.82 -10.31
N GLY A 231 -5.39 10.47 -10.51
CA GLY A 231 -6.28 9.98 -9.46
C GLY A 231 -6.83 11.09 -8.58
N MET A 232 -7.12 10.76 -7.34
CA MET A 232 -7.56 11.72 -6.32
C MET A 232 -6.37 12.55 -5.79
N ALA A 233 -6.65 13.77 -5.32
CA ALA A 233 -5.70 14.53 -4.51
C ALA A 233 -5.90 14.14 -3.04
N ILE A 234 -5.06 13.21 -2.56
CA ILE A 234 -5.10 12.67 -1.21
C ILE A 234 -4.50 13.72 -0.25
N PRO A 235 -5.10 13.97 0.92
CA PRO A 235 -4.45 14.76 1.96
C PRO A 235 -3.04 14.23 2.28
N ALA A 236 -2.11 15.12 2.60
CA ALA A 236 -0.71 14.75 2.82
C ALA A 236 -0.41 14.30 4.26
N ASP A 237 -1.43 13.93 5.03
CA ASP A 237 -1.29 13.50 6.42
C ASP A 237 -0.43 12.23 6.53
N VAL A 238 -0.64 11.24 5.66
CA VAL A 238 0.20 10.02 5.64
C VAL A 238 1.67 10.36 5.35
N VAL A 239 1.94 11.32 4.47
CA VAL A 239 3.31 11.79 4.16
C VAL A 239 3.92 12.46 5.39
N ALA A 240 3.16 13.33 6.06
CA ALA A 240 3.58 14.01 7.28
C ALA A 240 3.87 13.02 8.42
N LEU A 241 3.03 12.01 8.62
CA LEU A 241 3.24 10.96 9.63
C LEU A 241 4.55 10.21 9.38
N ASN A 242 4.84 9.84 8.13
CA ASN A 242 6.10 9.19 7.77
C ASN A 242 7.31 10.11 8.02
N LEU A 243 7.25 11.38 7.62
CA LEU A 243 8.32 12.35 7.86
C LEU A 243 8.60 12.54 9.36
N LEU A 244 7.55 12.62 10.18
CA LEU A 244 7.68 12.69 11.64
C LEU A 244 8.28 11.42 12.23
N ALA A 245 7.88 10.24 11.73
CA ALA A 245 8.44 8.96 12.15
C ALA A 245 9.94 8.84 11.84
N ILE A 246 10.37 9.31 10.65
CA ILE A 246 11.78 9.35 10.26
C ILE A 246 12.55 10.35 11.13
N ALA A 247 12.01 11.55 11.34
CA ALA A 247 12.67 12.59 12.14
C ALA A 247 12.93 12.16 13.59
N LYS A 248 12.04 11.35 14.18
CA LYS A 248 12.22 10.82 15.55
C LYS A 248 13.33 9.78 15.70
N ARG A 249 13.81 9.19 14.59
CA ARG A 249 14.87 8.16 14.59
C ARG A 249 16.27 8.76 14.42
N ASN A 250 16.36 9.99 13.93
CA ASN A 250 17.61 10.75 13.72
C ASN A 250 17.92 11.66 14.90
#